data_AF-A0A0D3FG58-F1
#
_entry.id   AF-A0A0D3FG58-F1
#
_cell.length_a   1.000
_cell.length_b   1.000
_cell.length_c   1.000
_cell.angle_alpha   90.00
_cell.angle_beta   90.00
_cell.angle_gamma   90.00
#
_symmetry.space_group_name_H-M   'P 1'
#
loop_
_entity.id
_entity.type
_entity.pdbx_description
1 polymer ?
#
loop_
_entity_poly.entity_id
_entity_poly.type
_entity_poly.pdbx_seq_one_letter_code
_entity_poly.pdbx_strand_id
1 'polypeptide(L)'
;MPFLPDTKIAALTVGNEVLTGNNSALTRALLPAMQSLHGALAKLGLDKQISVTTAHNLGVLGTSYPPSSGAFRRDLLPYICPILDYHARTGSPFLVNAYPYFAYSGDPKGIHLEYALLEAGYAGVPDPNSGLRYPNLLVAQVDAVYHAIAAANTAAARVVEVRISETGVKVENI
;
A
#
# COMPACT_ATOMS: atom_id res chain seq x y z
N MET A 1 0.43 7.38 30.59
CA MET A 1 1.06 7.07 29.29
C MET A 1 2.34 7.89 29.21
N PRO A 2 3.53 7.29 29.27
CA PRO A 2 4.77 8.04 29.52
C PRO A 2 5.33 8.82 28.31
N PHE A 3 4.82 8.60 27.09
CA PHE A 3 5.36 9.21 25.87
C PHE A 3 4.43 10.25 25.22
N LEU A 4 3.19 10.37 25.67
CA LEU A 4 2.24 11.37 25.15
C LEU A 4 2.07 12.48 26.19
N PRO A 5 2.09 13.76 25.78
CA PRO A 5 2.12 14.26 24.39
C PRO A 5 3.54 14.48 23.80
N ASP A 6 4.61 14.20 24.54
CA ASP A 6 6.00 14.58 24.15
C ASP A 6 6.45 13.98 22.81
N THR A 7 5.99 12.77 22.49
CA THR A 7 6.20 12.12 21.20
C THR A 7 4.95 12.20 20.35
N LYS A 8 5.04 12.79 19.15
CA LYS A 8 3.93 12.82 18.19
C LYS A 8 3.79 11.48 17.49
N ILE A 9 2.95 10.61 18.04
CA ILE A 9 2.61 9.32 17.42
C ILE A 9 1.48 9.55 16.43
N ALA A 10 1.73 9.33 15.13
CA ALA A 10 0.72 9.47 14.08
C ALA A 10 0.02 8.15 13.72
N ALA A 11 0.77 7.04 13.76
CA ALA A 11 0.26 5.72 13.41
C ALA A 11 0.97 4.60 14.18
N LEU A 12 0.25 3.49 14.36
CA LEU A 12 0.77 2.19 14.74
C LEU A 12 0.65 1.24 13.53
N THR A 13 1.78 0.80 13.00
CA THR A 13 1.83 -0.17 11.88
C THR A 13 1.94 -1.58 12.44
N VAL A 14 0.86 -2.36 12.29
CA VAL A 14 0.77 -3.74 12.76
C VAL A 14 1.33 -4.66 11.69
N GLY A 15 2.58 -5.08 11.88
CA GLY A 15 3.29 -5.93 10.93
C GLY A 15 3.77 -5.18 9.67
N ASN A 16 4.76 -5.77 9.00
CA ASN A 16 5.32 -5.28 7.75
C ASN A 16 5.32 -6.44 6.74
N GLU A 17 4.69 -6.23 5.59
CA GLU A 17 4.67 -7.18 4.45
C GLU A 17 4.13 -8.58 4.78
N VAL A 18 3.26 -8.67 5.80
CA VAL A 18 2.78 -9.93 6.38
C VAL A 18 2.04 -10.80 5.35
N LEU A 19 1.25 -10.19 4.46
CA LEU A 19 0.43 -10.92 3.49
C LEU A 19 1.24 -11.59 2.38
N THR A 20 2.48 -11.16 2.15
CA THR A 20 3.41 -11.77 1.20
C THR A 20 4.48 -12.63 1.87
N GLY A 21 4.50 -12.67 3.20
CA GLY A 21 5.36 -13.56 3.96
C GLY A 21 4.89 -15.02 3.91
N ASN A 22 5.65 -15.90 4.57
CA ASN A 22 5.40 -17.34 4.59
C ASN A 22 4.73 -17.84 5.90
N ASN A 23 4.24 -16.93 6.75
CA ASN A 23 3.70 -17.26 8.06
C ASN A 23 2.18 -17.09 8.13
N SER A 24 1.46 -18.19 7.89
CA SER A 24 -0.01 -18.21 7.91
C SER A 24 -0.65 -17.89 9.27
N ALA A 25 0.10 -18.04 10.38
CA ALA A 25 -0.36 -17.63 11.69
C ALA A 25 -0.37 -16.09 11.80
N LEU A 26 0.67 -15.42 11.30
CA LEU A 26 0.71 -13.95 11.25
C LEU A 26 -0.35 -13.39 10.29
N THR A 27 -0.55 -13.99 9.12
CA THR A 27 -1.61 -13.59 8.18
C THR A 27 -2.99 -13.62 8.83
N ARG A 28 -3.32 -14.70 9.56
CA ARG A 28 -4.61 -14.83 10.25
C ARG A 28 -4.75 -13.89 11.47
N ALA A 29 -3.64 -13.58 12.14
CA ALA A 29 -3.64 -12.72 13.32
C ALA A 29 -3.66 -11.22 12.99
N LEU A 30 -3.37 -10.83 11.74
CA LEU A 30 -3.14 -9.44 11.35
C LEU A 30 -4.33 -8.51 11.67
N LEU A 31 -5.50 -8.78 11.10
CA LEU A 31 -6.68 -7.94 11.33
C LEU A 31 -7.15 -7.97 12.80
N PRO A 32 -7.23 -9.13 13.48
CA PRO A 32 -7.52 -9.17 14.92
C PRO A 32 -6.58 -8.30 15.77
N ALA A 33 -5.28 -8.28 15.44
CA ALA A 33 -4.30 -7.44 16.14
C ALA A 33 -4.54 -5.94 15.89
N MET A 34 -4.83 -5.55 14.64
CA MET A 34 -5.21 -4.17 14.29
C MET A 34 -6.46 -3.71 15.05
N GLN A 35 -7.50 -4.54 15.09
CA GLN A 35 -8.74 -4.25 15.79
C GLN A 35 -8.53 -4.14 17.31
N SER A 36 -7.70 -5.00 17.88
CA SER A 36 -7.37 -4.97 19.32
C SER A 36 -6.66 -3.68 19.72
N LEU A 37 -5.65 -3.26 18.94
CA LEU A 37 -4.92 -2.01 19.18
C LEU A 37 -5.82 -0.79 18.99
N HIS A 38 -6.64 -0.77 17.94
CA HIS A 38 -7.61 0.31 17.74
C HIS A 38 -8.62 0.39 18.90
N GLY A 39 -9.12 -0.74 19.39
CA GLY A 39 -10.00 -0.78 20.56
C GLY A 39 -9.34 -0.25 21.83
N ALA A 40 -8.05 -0.51 22.03
CA ALA A 40 -7.28 0.05 23.13
C ALA A 40 -7.12 1.58 23.01
N LEU A 41 -6.82 2.09 21.80
CA LEU A 41 -6.74 3.54 21.54
C LEU A 41 -8.10 4.23 21.72
N ALA A 42 -9.19 3.60 21.29
CA ALA A 42 -10.55 4.13 21.44
C ALA A 42 -10.94 4.27 22.93
N LYS A 43 -10.59 3.29 23.78
CA LYS A 43 -10.78 3.39 25.24
C LYS A 43 -10.03 4.55 25.88
N LEU A 44 -8.97 5.03 25.23
CA LEU A 44 -8.15 6.15 25.67
C LEU A 44 -8.52 7.47 24.97
N GLY A 45 -9.49 7.47 24.06
CA GLY A 45 -9.85 8.65 23.24
C GLY A 45 -8.78 9.07 22.23
N LEU A 46 -7.88 8.15 21.85
CA LEU A 46 -6.74 8.42 20.97
C LEU A 46 -6.95 7.92 19.54
N ASP A 47 -8.04 7.21 19.23
CA ASP A 47 -8.30 6.58 17.93
C ASP A 47 -8.52 7.59 16.78
N LYS A 48 -8.75 8.87 17.10
CA LYS A 48 -8.81 9.97 16.12
C LYS A 48 -7.45 10.62 15.85
N GLN A 49 -6.49 10.43 16.74
CA GLN A 49 -5.15 11.03 16.64
C GLN A 49 -4.12 10.02 16.13
N ILE A 50 -4.26 8.76 16.54
CA ILE A 50 -3.32 7.68 16.23
C ILE A 50 -4.04 6.67 15.34
N SER A 51 -3.64 6.59 14.07
CA SER A 51 -4.15 5.58 13.16
C SER A 51 -3.58 4.21 13.50
N VAL A 52 -4.34 3.14 13.32
CA VAL A 52 -3.80 1.77 13.31
C VAL A 52 -3.90 1.27 11.88
N THR A 53 -2.79 0.77 11.34
CA THR A 53 -2.69 0.34 9.95
C THR A 53 -1.72 -0.85 9.83
N THR A 54 -1.44 -1.32 8.63
CA THR A 54 -0.44 -2.34 8.31
C THR A 54 0.23 -1.98 6.98
N ALA A 55 1.51 -2.34 6.82
CA ALA A 55 2.27 -2.06 5.61
C ALA A 55 2.34 -3.27 4.69
N HIS A 56 2.13 -3.03 3.39
CA HIS A 56 2.16 -4.05 2.34
C HIS A 56 3.23 -3.70 1.30
N ASN A 57 3.99 -4.67 0.81
CA ASN A 57 4.69 -4.48 -0.46
C ASN A 57 3.71 -4.65 -1.63
N LEU A 58 4.15 -4.26 -2.83
CA LEU A 58 3.34 -4.40 -4.04
C LEU A 58 3.12 -5.87 -4.49
N GLY A 59 3.76 -6.85 -3.85
CA GLY A 59 3.53 -8.27 -4.10
C GLY A 59 2.15 -8.77 -3.66
N VAL A 60 1.34 -7.91 -3.02
CA VAL A 60 -0.09 -8.16 -2.81
C VAL A 60 -0.92 -8.03 -4.09
N LEU A 61 -0.40 -7.36 -5.12
CA LEU A 61 -1.03 -7.23 -6.43
C LEU A 61 -0.79 -8.49 -7.26
N GLY A 62 -1.85 -9.00 -7.90
CA GLY A 62 -1.77 -10.05 -8.92
C GLY A 62 -1.67 -9.46 -10.32
N THR A 63 -2.16 -8.25 -10.52
CA THR A 63 -2.04 -7.47 -11.76
C THR A 63 -1.76 -6.02 -11.40
N SER A 64 -0.78 -5.42 -12.08
CA SER A 64 -0.37 -4.03 -11.87
C SER A 64 -0.06 -3.29 -13.18
N TYR A 65 -0.09 -3.97 -14.32
CA TYR A 65 0.09 -3.37 -15.64
C TYR A 65 -1.03 -3.80 -16.61
N PRO A 66 -1.68 -2.84 -17.31
CA PRO A 66 -1.56 -1.41 -17.05
C PRO A 66 -2.16 -1.05 -15.68
N PRO A 67 -1.77 0.08 -15.04
CA PRO A 67 -2.24 0.42 -13.70
C PRO A 67 -3.77 0.43 -13.54
N SER A 68 -4.51 0.83 -14.58
CA SER A 68 -5.98 0.74 -14.65
C SER A 68 -6.55 -0.67 -14.45
N SER A 69 -5.77 -1.71 -14.72
CA SER A 69 -6.12 -3.12 -14.49
C SER A 69 -5.63 -3.65 -13.14
N GLY A 70 -5.17 -2.75 -12.25
CA GLY A 70 -4.73 -3.08 -10.91
C GLY A 70 -5.70 -3.99 -10.17
N ALA A 71 -5.22 -5.14 -9.68
CA ALA A 71 -6.02 -6.09 -8.94
C ALA A 71 -5.16 -6.81 -7.90
N PHE A 72 -5.72 -7.02 -6.70
CA PHE A 72 -5.08 -7.86 -5.69
C PHE A 72 -5.03 -9.32 -6.13
N ARG A 73 -4.03 -10.05 -5.64
CA ARG A 73 -3.96 -11.49 -5.80
C ARG A 73 -5.22 -12.15 -5.23
N ARG A 74 -5.78 -13.09 -5.99
CA ARG A 74 -7.03 -13.76 -5.61
C ARG A 74 -6.93 -14.53 -4.29
N ASP A 75 -5.78 -15.13 -4.00
CA ASP A 75 -5.54 -15.87 -2.76
C ASP A 75 -5.45 -14.97 -1.51
N LEU A 76 -5.21 -13.67 -1.70
CA LEU A 76 -5.15 -12.68 -0.61
C LEU A 76 -6.50 -12.00 -0.34
N LEU A 77 -7.48 -12.12 -1.23
CA LEU A 77 -8.79 -11.49 -1.09
C LEU A 77 -9.50 -11.77 0.25
N PRO A 78 -9.47 -13.01 0.79
CA PRO A 78 -10.07 -13.31 2.10
C PRO A 78 -9.47 -12.52 3.27
N TYR A 79 -8.25 -12.01 3.12
CA TYR A 79 -7.56 -11.23 4.15
C TYR A 79 -7.61 -9.73 3.87
N ILE A 80 -7.42 -9.33 2.60
CA ILE A 80 -7.29 -7.92 2.24
C ILE A 80 -8.64 -7.20 2.25
N CYS A 81 -9.73 -7.81 1.78
CA CYS A 81 -11.05 -7.16 1.76
C CYS A 81 -11.51 -6.76 3.17
N PRO A 82 -11.44 -7.64 4.20
CA PRO A 82 -11.74 -7.24 5.58
C PRO A 82 -10.82 -6.14 6.14
N ILE A 83 -9.55 -6.08 5.70
CA ILE A 83 -8.60 -5.01 6.07
C ILE A 83 -9.00 -3.69 5.40
N LEU A 84 -9.40 -3.71 4.12
CA LEU A 84 -9.92 -2.52 3.42
C LEU A 84 -11.18 -1.99 4.10
N ASP A 85 -12.10 -2.86 4.50
CA ASP A 85 -13.29 -2.46 5.26
C ASP A 85 -12.93 -1.84 6.61
N TYR A 86 -11.89 -2.36 7.27
CA TYR A 86 -11.36 -1.79 8.48
C TYR A 86 -10.79 -0.38 8.23
N HIS A 87 -10.00 -0.18 7.17
CA HIS A 87 -9.48 1.12 6.78
C HIS A 87 -10.60 2.12 6.47
N ALA A 88 -11.60 1.71 5.70
CA ALA A 88 -12.74 2.55 5.37
C ALA A 88 -13.53 2.99 6.62
N ARG A 89 -13.78 2.07 7.57
CA ARG A 89 -14.49 2.38 8.83
C ARG A 89 -13.69 3.26 9.78
N THR A 90 -12.39 3.04 9.90
CA THR A 90 -11.53 3.76 10.85
C THR A 90 -10.96 5.05 10.29
N GLY A 91 -10.97 5.22 8.96
CA GLY A 91 -10.29 6.31 8.27
C GLY A 91 -8.76 6.17 8.27
N SER A 92 -8.23 4.98 8.59
CA SER A 92 -6.80 4.71 8.52
C SER A 92 -6.34 4.47 7.07
N PRO A 93 -5.09 4.82 6.72
CA PRO A 93 -4.58 4.63 5.37
C PRO A 93 -4.18 3.18 5.11
N PHE A 94 -4.22 2.76 3.85
CA PHE A 94 -3.56 1.55 3.35
C PHE A 94 -2.11 1.88 3.01
N LEU A 95 -1.16 1.33 3.76
CA LEU A 95 0.26 1.64 3.57
C LEU A 95 0.90 0.71 2.55
N VAL A 96 1.69 1.28 1.62
CA VAL A 96 2.45 0.54 0.62
C VAL A 96 3.94 0.85 0.64
N ASN A 97 4.73 -0.20 0.64
CA ASN A 97 6.16 -0.18 0.35
C ASN A 97 6.32 -0.25 -1.17
N ALA A 98 6.55 0.90 -1.79
CA ALA A 98 6.58 1.07 -3.25
C ALA A 98 8.00 1.39 -3.72
N TYR A 99 8.63 0.44 -4.39
CA TYR A 99 10.02 0.53 -4.83
C TYR A 99 10.10 0.38 -6.36
N PRO A 100 10.14 1.49 -7.12
CA PRO A 100 10.41 1.48 -8.56
C PRO A 100 11.68 0.70 -8.92
N TYR A 101 12.70 0.77 -8.05
CA TYR A 101 13.97 0.05 -8.20
C TYR A 101 13.80 -1.46 -8.42
N PHE A 102 12.97 -2.14 -7.60
CA PHE A 102 12.83 -3.60 -7.73
C PHE A 102 12.10 -4.00 -9.01
N ALA A 103 11.15 -3.18 -9.47
CA ALA A 103 10.49 -3.41 -10.75
C ALA A 103 11.49 -3.26 -11.91
N TYR A 104 12.26 -2.16 -11.94
CA TYR A 104 13.33 -1.98 -12.93
C TYR A 104 14.37 -3.10 -12.89
N SER A 105 14.90 -3.44 -11.71
CA SER A 105 15.90 -4.51 -11.57
C SER A 105 15.38 -5.88 -12.00
N GLY A 106 14.07 -6.13 -11.90
CA GLY A 106 13.44 -7.37 -12.34
C GLY A 106 13.19 -7.42 -13.85
N ASP A 107 13.00 -6.28 -14.50
CA ASP A 107 12.81 -6.17 -15.96
C ASP A 107 13.47 -4.90 -16.54
N PRO A 108 14.82 -4.83 -16.60
CA PRO A 108 15.52 -3.64 -17.09
C PRO A 108 15.40 -3.46 -18.60
N LYS A 109 14.82 -4.43 -19.32
CA LYS A 109 14.57 -4.33 -20.77
C LYS A 109 13.18 -3.77 -21.07
N GLY A 110 12.18 -4.08 -20.26
CA GLY A 110 10.82 -3.57 -20.39
C GLY A 110 10.55 -2.28 -19.62
N ILE A 111 11.33 -1.98 -18.58
CA ILE A 111 11.19 -0.78 -17.77
C ILE A 111 12.39 0.13 -18.00
N HIS A 112 12.13 1.33 -18.52
CA HIS A 112 13.15 2.36 -18.70
C HIS A 112 13.70 2.85 -17.36
N LEU A 113 15.01 3.08 -17.29
CA LEU A 113 15.67 3.55 -16.08
C LEU A 113 15.14 4.93 -15.66
N GLU A 114 14.99 5.84 -16.61
CA GLU A 114 14.50 7.21 -16.39
C GLU A 114 13.08 7.22 -15.78
N TYR A 115 12.25 6.24 -16.19
CA TYR A 115 10.91 6.04 -15.65
C TYR A 115 10.94 5.60 -14.18
N ALA A 116 11.89 4.74 -13.83
CA ALA A 116 12.08 4.23 -12.47
C ALA A 116 12.80 5.23 -11.54
N LEU A 117 13.62 6.13 -12.10
CA LEU A 117 14.33 7.20 -11.38
C LEU A 117 13.51 8.48 -11.20
N LEU A 118 12.25 8.50 -11.67
CA LEU A 118 11.35 9.65 -11.60
C LEU A 118 11.92 10.88 -12.33
N GLU A 119 12.65 10.66 -13.43
CA GLU A 119 13.25 11.75 -14.18
C GLU A 119 12.19 12.62 -14.86
N ALA A 120 12.22 13.93 -14.60
CA ALA A 120 11.23 14.87 -15.09
C ALA A 120 11.16 14.96 -16.63
N GLY A 121 12.21 14.56 -17.34
CA GLY A 121 12.28 14.58 -18.81
C GLY A 121 11.69 13.34 -19.49
N TYR A 122 11.38 12.28 -18.74
CA TYR A 122 10.81 11.07 -19.31
C TYR A 122 9.35 11.31 -19.75
N ALA A 123 9.01 10.92 -20.98
CA ALA A 123 7.69 11.17 -21.56
C ALA A 123 6.54 10.39 -20.89
N GLY A 124 6.86 9.51 -19.93
CA GLY A 124 5.89 8.68 -19.24
C GLY A 124 5.37 7.50 -20.06
N VAL A 125 4.71 6.57 -19.39
CA VAL A 125 4.10 5.37 -20.00
C VAL A 125 2.58 5.57 -20.10
N PRO A 126 1.97 5.43 -21.29
CA PRO A 126 0.53 5.52 -21.44
C PRO A 126 -0.18 4.27 -20.88
N ASP A 127 -1.32 4.48 -20.24
CA ASP A 127 -2.26 3.43 -19.88
C ASP A 127 -3.30 3.26 -21.01
N PRO A 128 -3.34 2.09 -21.68
CA PRO A 128 -4.21 1.88 -22.82
C PRO A 128 -5.70 1.84 -22.47
N ASN A 129 -6.07 1.59 -21.21
CA ASN A 129 -7.47 1.46 -20.82
C ASN A 129 -8.04 2.75 -20.24
N SER A 130 -7.25 3.50 -19.46
CA SER A 130 -7.72 4.75 -18.83
C SER A 130 -7.42 5.99 -19.65
N GLY A 131 -6.50 5.91 -20.63
CA GLY A 131 -6.00 7.06 -21.37
C GLY A 131 -5.08 7.98 -20.53
N LEU A 132 -4.77 7.60 -19.28
CA LEU A 132 -3.80 8.29 -18.45
C LEU A 132 -2.39 8.05 -18.97
N ARG A 133 -1.48 8.96 -18.61
CA ARG A 133 -0.04 8.83 -18.88
C ARG A 133 0.69 8.99 -17.57
N TYR A 134 1.40 7.96 -17.15
CA TYR A 134 2.13 7.96 -15.90
C TYR A 134 3.53 8.53 -16.13
N PRO A 135 3.88 9.68 -15.51
CA PRO A 135 5.18 10.33 -15.76
C PRO A 135 6.34 9.55 -15.14
N ASN A 136 6.08 8.77 -14.08
CA ASN A 136 7.08 7.92 -13.43
C ASN A 136 6.44 6.65 -12.86
N LEU A 137 7.29 5.65 -12.61
CA LEU A 137 6.86 4.32 -12.17
C LEU A 137 6.25 4.34 -10.77
N LEU A 138 6.67 5.25 -9.89
CA LEU A 138 6.10 5.35 -8.54
C LEU A 138 4.62 5.74 -8.58
N VAL A 139 4.25 6.72 -9.42
CA VAL A 139 2.86 7.13 -9.61
C VAL A 139 2.05 5.97 -10.21
N ALA A 140 2.58 5.27 -11.21
CA ALA A 140 1.91 4.10 -11.78
C ALA A 140 1.69 2.98 -10.75
N GLN A 141 2.68 2.71 -9.90
CA GLN A 141 2.58 1.71 -8.83
C GLN A 141 1.51 2.07 -7.80
N VAL A 142 1.45 3.32 -7.36
CA VAL A 142 0.43 3.81 -6.42
C VAL A 142 -0.96 3.75 -7.05
N ASP A 143 -1.10 4.14 -8.32
CA ASP A 143 -2.40 4.13 -8.99
C ASP A 143 -2.92 2.72 -9.25
N ALA A 144 -2.03 1.76 -9.55
CA ALA A 144 -2.38 0.34 -9.62
C ALA A 144 -2.95 -0.18 -8.28
N VAL A 145 -2.46 0.32 -7.14
CA VAL A 145 -3.02 -0.01 -5.82
C VAL A 145 -4.41 0.59 -5.66
N TYR A 146 -4.63 1.85 -6.05
CA TYR A 146 -5.97 2.46 -6.02
C TYR A 146 -6.97 1.68 -6.88
N HIS A 147 -6.59 1.27 -8.08
CA HIS A 147 -7.42 0.42 -8.94
C HIS A 147 -7.71 -0.94 -8.29
N ALA A 148 -6.71 -1.57 -7.65
CA ALA A 148 -6.92 -2.82 -6.94
C ALA A 148 -7.88 -2.70 -5.75
N ILE A 149 -7.80 -1.60 -5.00
CA ILE A 149 -8.74 -1.28 -3.91
C ILE A 149 -10.15 -1.11 -4.47
N ALA A 150 -10.31 -0.34 -5.54
CA ALA A 150 -11.62 -0.12 -6.16
C ALA A 150 -12.25 -1.42 -6.68
N ALA A 151 -11.44 -2.30 -7.28
CA ALA A 151 -11.90 -3.60 -7.77
C ALA A 151 -12.29 -4.57 -6.63
N ALA A 152 -11.59 -4.53 -5.51
CA ALA A 152 -11.79 -5.46 -4.38
C ALA A 152 -12.79 -4.96 -3.33
N ASN A 153 -13.08 -3.65 -3.27
CA ASN A 153 -13.97 -3.06 -2.29
C ASN A 153 -15.00 -2.11 -2.91
N THR A 154 -15.83 -2.66 -3.80
CA THR A 154 -16.87 -1.91 -4.54
C THR A 154 -17.99 -1.37 -3.63
N ALA A 155 -18.15 -1.91 -2.42
CA ALA A 155 -19.17 -1.53 -1.46
C ALA A 155 -18.63 -0.66 -0.30
N ALA A 156 -17.38 -0.20 -0.38
CA ALA A 156 -16.75 0.57 0.70
C ALA A 156 -17.55 1.84 1.01
N ALA A 157 -17.85 2.06 2.29
CA ALA A 157 -18.54 3.28 2.75
C ALA A 157 -17.69 4.55 2.57
N ARG A 158 -16.37 4.41 2.41
CA ARG A 158 -15.41 5.50 2.26
C ARG A 158 -14.24 5.06 1.39
N VAL A 159 -13.69 5.99 0.61
CA VAL A 159 -12.40 5.83 -0.09
C VAL A 159 -11.28 5.55 0.91
N VAL A 160 -10.51 4.50 0.67
CA VAL A 160 -9.30 4.18 1.45
C VAL A 160 -8.14 4.96 0.85
N GLU A 161 -7.53 5.83 1.66
CA GLU A 161 -6.31 6.56 1.29
C GLU A 161 -5.13 5.60 1.17
N VAL A 162 -4.36 5.69 0.08
CA VAL A 162 -3.08 4.98 -0.05
C VAL A 162 -1.95 5.93 0.34
N ARG A 163 -1.04 5.47 1.20
CA ARG A 163 0.21 6.20 1.53
C ARG A 163 1.42 5.32 1.31
N ILE A 164 2.49 5.91 0.80
CA ILE A 164 3.78 5.24 0.69
C ILE A 164 4.42 5.21 2.09
N SER A 165 4.66 4.01 2.63
CA SER A 165 5.39 3.81 3.88
C SER A 165 6.89 3.69 3.67
N GLU A 166 7.31 3.13 2.54
CA GLU A 166 8.71 2.99 2.17
C GLU A 166 8.89 3.15 0.67
N THR A 167 9.98 3.81 0.27
CA THR A 167 10.46 3.89 -1.10
C THR A 167 11.95 4.22 -1.07
N GLY A 168 12.68 3.86 -2.12
CA GLY A 168 14.12 4.11 -2.19
C GLY A 168 14.76 3.46 -3.41
N VAL A 169 16.05 3.71 -3.57
CA VAL A 169 16.89 3.16 -4.63
C VAL A 169 18.17 2.59 -4.02
N LYS A 170 18.70 1.50 -4.57
CA LYS A 170 20.02 1.00 -4.19
C LYS A 170 21.09 1.85 -4.88
N VAL A 171 22.02 2.41 -4.11
CA VAL A 171 23.07 3.32 -4.63
C VAL A 171 24.25 2.56 -5.26
N GLU A 172 24.37 1.26 -4.99
CA GLU A 172 25.33 0.39 -5.66
C GLU A 172 24.77 -0.02 -7.03
N ASN A 173 25.32 0.54 -8.12
CA ASN A 173 25.04 0.26 -9.54
C ASN A 173 24.01 1.15 -10.27
N ILE A 174 23.91 2.44 -9.91
CA ILE A 174 23.35 3.48 -10.81
C ILE A 174 24.51 4.17 -11.51
#